data_AF-A0A523F4R2-F1
#
_entry.id   AF-A0A523F4R2-F1
#
_cell.length_a   1.000
_cell.length_b   1.000
_cell.length_c   1.000
_cell.angle_alpha   90.00
_cell.angle_beta   90.00
_cell.angle_gamma   90.00
#
_symmetry.space_group_name_H-M   'P 1'
#
loop_
_entity.id
_entity.type
_entity.pdbx_description
1 polymer ?
#
loop_
_entity_poly.entity_id
_entity_poly.type
_entity_poly.pdbx_seq_one_letter_code
_entity_poly.pdbx_strand_id
1 'polypeptide(L)' 'AGAGITDARMMFNYQRHNSPLGRSVTIEDVGGAAIYLLSDLSRLVTGEIHYVDAGYNIAFMPRLQTLKRLDESEEQEAAE' A
#
# COMPACT_ATOMS: atom_id res chain seq x y z
N ALA A 1 2.55 -5.12 -10.01
CA ALA A 1 3.74 -4.26 -10.07
C ALA A 1 4.92 -4.99 -9.40
N GLY A 2 6.16 -4.76 -9.83
CA GLY A 2 7.34 -5.19 -9.06
C GLY A 2 7.97 -6.56 -9.38
N ALA A 3 7.58 -7.27 -10.44
CA ALA A 3 8.18 -8.59 -10.76
C ALA A 3 9.70 -8.57 -11.02
N GLY A 4 10.27 -7.40 -11.34
CA GLY A 4 11.71 -7.19 -11.52
C GLY A 4 12.46 -6.74 -10.27
N ILE A 5 11.78 -6.58 -9.13
CA ILE A 5 12.39 -6.16 -7.86
C ILE A 5 12.22 -7.31 -6.88
N THR A 6 13.34 -7.85 -6.41
CA THR A 6 13.37 -8.92 -5.39
C THR A 6 12.51 -8.50 -4.19
N ASP A 7 11.66 -9.43 -3.72
CA ASP A 7 10.75 -9.26 -2.58
C ASP A 7 9.57 -8.27 -2.74
N ALA A 8 9.44 -7.58 -3.87
CA ALA A 8 8.38 -6.57 -4.05
C ALA A 8 6.96 -7.16 -4.00
N ARG A 9 6.77 -8.42 -4.43
CA ARG A 9 5.48 -9.10 -4.39
C ARG A 9 5.02 -9.36 -2.96
N MET A 10 5.94 -9.78 -2.09
CA MET A 10 5.70 -9.99 -0.66
C MET A 10 5.30 -8.68 0.01
N MET A 11 6.09 -7.61 -0.21
CA MET A 11 5.77 -6.28 0.34
C MET A 11 4.40 -5.76 -0.15
N PHE A 12 4.09 -5.94 -1.44
CA PHE A 12 2.81 -5.54 -2.02
C PHE A 12 1.63 -6.30 -1.42
N ASN A 13 1.77 -7.61 -1.22
CA ASN A 13 0.75 -8.43 -0.57
C ASN A 13 0.55 -8.00 0.88
N TYR A 14 1.63 -7.80 1.64
CA TYR A 14 1.55 -7.32 3.01
C TYR A 14 0.82 -5.97 3.09
N GLN A 15 1.20 -5.01 2.25
CA GLN A 15 0.52 -3.72 2.15
C GLN A 15 -0.98 -3.90 1.91
N ARG A 16 -1.36 -4.70 0.91
CA ARG A 16 -2.76 -4.93 0.56
C ARG A 16 -3.59 -5.42 1.74
N HIS A 17 -3.06 -6.34 2.54
CA HIS A 17 -3.78 -6.92 3.69
C HIS A 17 -3.77 -6.02 4.92
N ASN A 18 -2.69 -5.25 5.14
CA ASN A 18 -2.48 -4.50 6.38
C ASN A 18 -2.81 -3.01 6.26
N SER A 19 -3.05 -2.50 5.05
CA SER A 19 -3.66 -1.18 4.85
C SER A 19 -5.04 -1.14 5.53
N PRO A 20 -5.42 -0.04 6.22
CA PRO A 20 -6.74 0.12 6.83
C PRO A 20 -7.93 -0.15 5.91
N LEU A 21 -7.82 0.15 4.60
CA LEU A 21 -8.88 -0.16 3.63
C LEU A 21 -8.83 -1.59 3.07
N GLY A 22 -7.88 -2.43 3.50
CA GLY A 22 -7.77 -3.85 3.13
C GLY A 22 -7.62 -4.10 1.62
N ARG A 23 -7.13 -3.12 0.87
CA ARG A 23 -6.98 -3.19 -0.59
C ARG A 23 -5.78 -2.40 -1.07
N SER A 24 -5.31 -2.75 -2.26
CA SER A 24 -4.35 -1.94 -2.99
C SER A 24 -5.05 -0.75 -3.66
N VAL A 25 -4.28 0.33 -3.85
CA VAL A 25 -4.72 1.48 -4.65
C VAL A 25 -4.64 1.17 -6.13
N THR A 26 -5.59 1.70 -6.90
CA THR A 26 -5.57 1.66 -8.36
C THR A 26 -5.14 3.00 -8.93
N ILE A 27 -4.92 3.06 -10.26
CA ILE A 27 -4.58 4.33 -10.91
C ILE A 27 -5.75 5.32 -10.89
N GLU A 28 -6.98 4.81 -10.87
CA GLU A 28 -8.20 5.62 -10.75
C GLU A 28 -8.31 6.30 -9.38
N ASP A 29 -7.90 5.65 -8.30
CA ASP A 29 -7.85 6.27 -6.96
C ASP A 29 -6.92 7.51 -6.96
N VAL A 30 -5.73 7.36 -7.55
CA VAL A 30 -4.74 8.44 -7.67
C VAL A 30 -5.26 9.54 -8.60
N GLY A 31 -5.87 9.16 -9.72
CA GLY A 31 -6.51 10.10 -10.65
C GLY A 31 -7.63 10.90 -9.97
N GLY A 32 -8.43 10.27 -9.12
CA GLY A 32 -9.47 10.94 -8.35
C GLY A 32 -8.91 12.01 -7.41
N ALA A 33 -7.84 11.70 -6.67
CA ALA A 33 -7.17 12.68 -5.81
C ALA A 33 -6.55 13.83 -6.62
N ALA A 34 -5.98 13.54 -7.79
CA ALA A 34 -5.46 14.57 -8.69
C ALA A 34 -6.57 15.49 -9.19
N ILE A 35 -7.74 14.95 -9.58
CA ILE A 35 -8.90 15.76 -9.99
C ILE A 35 -9.37 16.66 -8.84
N TYR A 36 -9.44 16.15 -7.61
CA TYR A 36 -9.76 16.97 -6.44
C TYR A 36 -8.80 18.16 -6.31
N LEU A 37 -7.49 17.91 -6.36
CA LEU A 37 -6.44 18.93 -6.23
C LEU A 37 -6.41 19.93 -7.41
N LEU A 38 -6.85 19.55 -8.60
CA LEU A 38 -6.93 20.44 -9.76
C LEU A 38 -8.26 21.20 -9.87
N SER A 39 -9.25 20.83 -9.06
CA SER A 39 -10.58 21.43 -9.07
C SER A 39 -10.76 22.54 -8.03
N ASP A 40 -11.82 23.34 -8.18
CA ASP A 40 -12.22 24.37 -7.21
C ASP A 40 -12.56 23.82 -5.80
N LEU A 41 -12.74 22.50 -5.66
CA LEU A 41 -12.99 21.85 -4.36
C LEU A 41 -11.79 21.94 -3.42
N SER A 42 -10.58 22.10 -3.97
CA SER A 42 -9.34 22.22 -3.20
C SER A 42 -8.77 23.64 -3.20
N ARG A 43 -9.56 24.66 -3.56
CA ARG A 43 -9.08 26.05 -3.75
C ARG A 43 -8.35 26.69 -2.56
N LEU A 44 -8.49 26.16 -1.34
CA LEU A 44 -7.81 26.61 -0.13
C LEU A 44 -6.85 25.56 0.45
N VAL A 45 -6.43 24.57 -0.35
CA VAL A 45 -5.48 23.52 0.05
C VAL A 45 -4.16 23.75 -0.69
N THR A 46 -3.07 23.95 0.05
CA THR A 46 -1.74 24.18 -0.53
C THR A 46 -0.65 23.74 0.46
N GLY A 47 0.50 23.30 -0.05
CA GLY A 47 1.64 22.87 0.78
C GLY A 47 1.47 21.50 1.47
N GLU A 48 0.38 20.78 1.17
CA GLU A 48 0.03 19.52 1.84
C GLU A 48 0.58 18.29 1.11
N ILE A 49 0.84 17.22 1.88
CA ILE A 49 1.15 15.88 1.35
C ILE A 49 -0.14 15.04 1.40
N HIS A 50 -0.74 14.80 0.24
CA HIS A 50 -1.98 14.02 0.13
C HIS A 50 -1.66 12.54 -0.10
N TYR A 51 -1.84 11.70 0.92
CA TYR A 51 -1.60 10.26 0.82
C TYR A 51 -2.75 9.55 0.10
N VAL A 52 -2.40 8.80 -0.95
CA VAL A 52 -3.32 7.91 -1.69
C VAL A 52 -2.73 6.50 -1.70
N ASP A 53 -2.84 5.82 -0.57
CA ASP A 53 -2.15 4.54 -0.34
C ASP A 53 -2.98 3.53 0.47
N ALA A 54 -4.30 3.73 0.49
CA ALA A 54 -5.24 2.94 1.29
C ALA A 54 -5.00 3.00 2.81
N GLY A 55 -4.27 4.02 3.28
CA GLY A 55 -3.93 4.25 4.69
C GLY A 55 -2.67 3.51 5.15
N TYR A 56 -1.84 3.04 4.22
CA TYR A 56 -0.63 2.30 4.58
C TYR A 56 0.39 3.15 5.33
N ASN A 57 0.45 4.46 5.06
CA ASN A 57 1.38 5.40 5.70
C ASN A 57 1.26 5.46 7.23
N ILE A 58 0.09 5.16 7.79
CA ILE A 58 -0.14 5.13 9.24
C ILE A 58 -0.01 3.73 9.84
N ALA A 59 0.26 2.71 9.02
CA ALA A 59 0.45 1.34 9.45
C ALA A 59 1.92 1.04 9.78
N PHE A 60 2.14 0.03 10.62
CA PHE A 60 3.49 -0.48 10.89
C PHE A 60 3.92 -1.45 9.78
N MET A 61 5.18 -1.34 9.34
CA MET A 61 5.80 -2.31 8.45
C MET A 61 6.90 -3.09 9.20
N PRO A 62 6.80 -4.43 9.29
CA PRO A 62 7.87 -5.27 9.81
C PRO A 62 9.15 -5.13 8.98
N ARG A 63 10.30 -5.43 9.59
CA ARG A 63 11.54 -5.57 8.82
C ARG A 63 11.38 -6.68 7.78
N LEU A 64 11.99 -6.50 6.60
CA LEU A 64 11.88 -7.46 5.49
C LEU A 64 12.21 -8.90 5.88
N GLN A 65 13.26 -9.11 6.68
CA GLN A 65 13.62 -10.45 7.19
C GLN A 65 12.53 -11.07 8.07
N THR A 66 11.78 -10.25 8.80
CA THR A 66 10.66 -10.72 9.64
C THR A 66 9.47 -11.08 8.77
N LEU A 67 9.19 -10.25 7.76
CA LEU A 67 8.12 -10.52 6.79
C LEU A 67 8.37 -11.82 6.02
N LYS A 68 9.61 -12.05 5.57
CA LYS A 68 10.01 -13.31 4.91
C LYS A 68 9.72 -14.53 5.76
N ARG A 69 10.07 -14.48 7.04
CA ARG A 69 9.81 -15.60 7.96
C ARG A 69 8.31 -15.83 8.19
N LEU A 70 7.50 -14.77 8.19
CA LEU A 70 6.05 -14.88 8.34
C LEU A 70 5.43 -15.55 7.12
N ASP A 71 5.77 -15.09 5.92
CA ASP A 71 5.32 -15.72 4.66
C ASP A 71 5.77 -17.20 4.59
N GLU A 72 7.03 -17.50 4.94
CA GLU A 72 7.55 -18.88 4.98
C GLU A 72 6.78 -19.77 5.99
N SER A 73 6.40 -19.22 7.15
CA SER A 73 5.59 -19.97 8.14
C SER A 73 4.15 -20.19 7.67
N GLU A 74 3.52 -19.20 7.04
CA GLU A 74 2.16 -19.33 6.49
C GLU A 74 2.12 -20.37 5.36
N GLU A 75 3.16 -20.42 4.51
CA GLU A 75 3.29 -21.42 3.45
C GLU A 75 3.48 -22.85 4.00
N GLN A 76 4.23 -23.01 5.09
CA GLN A 76 4.43 -24.31 5.76
C GLN A 76 3.13 -24.80 6.42
N GLU A 77 2.43 -23.93 7.14
CA GLU A 77 1.12 -24.25 7.75
C GLU A 77 0.08 -24.63 6.70
N ALA A 78 0.08 -23.98 5.53
CA ALA A 78 -0.85 -24.31 4.45
C ALA A 78 -0.52 -25.62 3.71
N ALA A 79 0.69 -26.15 3.88
CA ALA A 79 1.15 -27.38 3.23
C ALA A 79 0.95 -28.65 4.07
N GLU A 80 0.67 -28.50 5.36
CA GLU A 80 0.26 -29.57 6.30
C GLU A 80 -1.25 -29.82 6.27
#